data_AF-A0AAJ4XEK6-F1
#
_entry.id   AF-A0AAJ4XEK6-F1
#
_cell.length_a   1.000
_cell.length_b   1.000
_cell.length_c   1.000
_cell.angle_alpha   90.00
_cell.angle_beta   90.00
_cell.angle_gamma   90.00
#
_symmetry.space_group_name_H-M   'P 1'
#
loop_
_entity.id
_entity.type
_entity.pdbx_description
1 polymer ?
#
loop_
_entity_poly.entity_id
_entity_poly.type
_entity_poly.pdbx_seq_one_letter_code
_entity_poly.pdbx_strand_id
1 'polypeptide(L)'
;MRALYYNFYKEKDRGATEAEIKMTCESIAGQNLDEIFSYIQNLDDLDHQKYLSMAGIQYQKTNNADGKSSVKLSIRPKLSTTEEDLE
;
A
#
# COMPACT_ATOMS: atom_id res chain seq x y z
N MET A 1 -11.70 9.68 4.76
CA MET A 1 -12.51 10.77 4.16
C MET A 1 -13.44 11.49 5.13
N ARG A 2 -14.13 10.81 6.07
CA ARG A 2 -15.04 11.48 7.02
C ARG A 2 -14.37 12.61 7.82
N ALA A 3 -13.13 12.41 8.29
CA ALA A 3 -12.35 13.43 9.00
C ALA A 3 -12.11 14.72 8.18
N LEU A 4 -11.81 14.58 6.88
CA LEU A 4 -11.59 15.73 5.99
C LEU A 4 -12.85 16.58 5.82
N TYR A 5 -14.01 15.93 5.71
CA TYR A 5 -15.29 16.61 5.62
C TYR A 5 -15.59 17.45 6.87
N TYR A 6 -15.38 16.92 8.07
CA TYR A 6 -15.63 17.70 9.28
C TYR A 6 -14.61 18.84 9.45
N ASN A 7 -13.32 18.55 9.29
CA ASN A 7 -12.26 19.50 9.61
C ASN A 7 -12.09 20.62 8.59
N PHE A 8 -12.36 20.36 7.31
CA PHE A 8 -12.15 21.36 6.24
C PHE A 8 -13.48 21.94 5.76
N TYR A 9 -14.44 21.07 5.44
CA TYR A 9 -15.72 21.53 4.90
C TYR A 9 -16.66 22.08 5.98
N LYS A 10 -16.80 21.41 7.14
CA LYS A 10 -17.69 21.90 8.20
C LYS A 10 -17.09 22.99 9.08
N GLU A 11 -15.81 22.87 9.46
CA GLU A 11 -15.17 23.84 10.37
C GLU A 11 -14.59 25.05 9.65
N LYS A 12 -13.93 24.84 8.50
CA LYS A 12 -13.18 25.89 7.79
C LYS A 12 -13.89 26.43 6.54
N ASP A 13 -15.08 25.90 6.23
CA ASP A 13 -15.92 26.24 5.08
C ASP A 13 -15.15 26.29 3.74
N ARG A 14 -14.17 25.38 3.58
CA ARG A 14 -13.36 25.27 2.36
C ARG A 14 -13.05 23.82 1.98
N GLY A 15 -12.61 23.63 0.74
CA GLY A 15 -12.04 22.36 0.29
C GLY A 15 -10.69 22.06 0.95
N ALA A 16 -10.38 20.78 1.12
CA ALA A 16 -9.06 20.34 1.56
C ALA A 16 -8.08 20.36 0.38
N THR A 17 -6.85 20.83 0.62
CA THR A 17 -5.75 20.75 -0.33
C THR A 17 -5.11 19.36 -0.31
N GLU A 18 -4.36 19.01 -1.36
CA GLU A 18 -3.69 17.70 -1.46
C GLU A 18 -2.74 17.42 -0.28
N ALA A 19 -1.99 18.43 0.17
CA ALA A 19 -1.11 18.33 1.33
C ALA A 19 -1.89 18.05 2.64
N GLU A 20 -3.05 18.67 2.81
CA GLU A 20 -3.92 18.46 3.97
C GLU A 20 -4.56 17.07 3.96
N ILE A 21 -4.93 16.57 2.77
CA ILE A 21 -5.43 15.21 2.58
C ILE A 21 -4.35 14.19 2.96
N LYS A 22 -3.14 14.39 2.45
CA LYS A 22 -1.99 13.54 2.74
C LYS A 22 -1.69 13.47 4.23
N MET A 23 -1.54 14.63 4.88
CA MET A 23 -1.27 14.70 6.32
C MET A 23 -2.38 14.04 7.16
N THR A 24 -3.65 14.23 6.77
CA THR A 24 -4.79 13.60 7.47
C THR A 24 -4.75 12.08 7.30
N CYS A 25 -4.42 11.58 6.11
CA CYS A 25 -4.30 10.15 5.85
C CYS A 25 -3.13 9.52 6.62
N GLU A 26 -1.96 10.18 6.64
CA GLU A 26 -0.79 9.71 7.40
C GLU A 26 -1.06 9.67 8.91
N SER A 27 -1.74 10.69 9.43
CA SER A 27 -2.14 10.74 10.84
C SER A 27 -3.09 9.61 11.22
N ILE A 28 -4.00 9.20 10.32
CA ILE A 28 -4.94 8.10 10.56
C ILE A 28 -4.26 6.74 10.39
N ALA A 29 -3.38 6.59 9.40
CA ALA A 29 -2.67 5.34 9.13
C ALA A 29 -1.55 5.07 10.15
N GLY A 30 -1.06 6.11 10.82
CA GLY A 30 0.06 6.01 11.77
C GLY A 30 1.40 5.70 11.10
N GLN A 31 1.48 5.80 9.77
CA GLN A 31 2.66 5.54 8.97
C GLN A 31 2.74 6.55 7.82
N ASN A 32 3.95 6.77 7.34
CA ASN A 32 4.19 7.62 6.18
C ASN A 32 3.65 6.93 4.91
N LEU A 33 2.91 7.69 4.10
CA LEU A 33 2.25 7.22 2.88
C LEU A 33 2.86 7.82 1.60
N ASP A 34 4.04 8.46 1.71
CA ASP A 34 4.72 9.14 0.60
C ASP A 34 4.83 8.28 -0.64
N GLU A 35 5.15 7.00 -0.46
CA GLU A 35 5.26 6.03 -1.54
C GLU A 35 3.97 5.93 -2.36
N ILE A 36 2.80 5.88 -1.70
CA ILE A 36 1.50 5.81 -2.38
C ILE A 36 1.20 7.12 -3.11
N PHE A 37 1.49 8.26 -2.49
CA PHE A 37 1.31 9.56 -3.14
C PHE A 37 2.24 9.75 -4.34
N SER A 38 3.45 9.18 -4.31
CA SER A 38 4.37 9.17 -5.45
C SER A 38 3.76 8.43 -6.64
N TYR A 39 3.10 7.29 -6.43
CA TYR A 39 2.42 6.55 -7.50
C TYR A 39 1.19 7.26 -8.08
N ILE A 40 0.59 8.20 -7.34
CA ILE A 40 -0.52 9.02 -7.86
C ILE A 40 0.02 10.12 -8.79
N GLN A 41 1.16 10.71 -8.41
CA GLN A 41 1.76 11.83 -9.15
C GLN A 41 2.61 11.36 -10.34
N ASN A 42 3.22 10.18 -10.25
CA ASN A 42 4.13 9.63 -11.25
C ASN A 42 3.54 8.38 -11.90
N LEU A 43 3.95 8.11 -13.15
CA LEU A 43 3.60 6.88 -13.88
C LEU A 43 4.56 5.72 -13.55
N ASP A 44 5.04 5.65 -12.32
CA ASP A 44 5.97 4.61 -11.90
C ASP A 44 5.26 3.26 -11.79
N ASP A 45 5.96 2.19 -12.20
CA ASP A 45 5.46 0.84 -12.03
C ASP A 45 5.36 0.49 -10.54
N LEU A 46 4.19 0.02 -10.13
CA LEU A 46 3.90 -0.38 -8.76
C LEU A 46 4.63 -1.68 -8.41
N ASP A 47 5.35 -1.71 -7.28
CA ASP A 47 5.95 -2.96 -6.78
C ASP A 47 4.87 -3.90 -6.21
N HIS A 48 4.23 -4.66 -7.09
CA HIS A 48 3.19 -5.62 -6.74
C HIS A 48 3.66 -6.67 -5.73
N GLN A 49 4.94 -7.05 -5.74
CA GLN A 49 5.44 -8.06 -4.81
C GLN A 49 5.41 -7.55 -3.38
N LYS A 50 5.80 -6.30 -3.14
CA LYS A 50 5.79 -5.67 -1.81
C LYS A 50 4.39 -5.68 -1.20
N TYR A 51 3.39 -5.13 -1.90
CA TYR A 51 2.03 -5.03 -1.37
C TYR A 51 1.33 -6.38 -1.22
N LEU A 52 1.51 -7.30 -2.18
CA LEU A 52 0.93 -8.64 -2.09
C LEU A 52 1.58 -9.45 -0.98
N SER A 53 2.88 -9.29 -0.74
CA SER A 53 3.58 -9.99 0.34
C SER A 53 3.07 -9.60 1.72
N MET A 54 2.65 -8.34 1.90
CA MET A 54 2.05 -7.84 3.15
C MET A 54 0.69 -8.50 3.43
N ALA A 55 -0.03 -8.94 2.38
CA ALA A 55 -1.24 -9.75 2.49
C ALA A 55 -0.95 -11.27 2.61
N GLY A 56 0.32 -11.66 2.69
CA GLY A 56 0.75 -13.06 2.69
C GLY A 56 0.66 -13.73 1.32
N ILE A 57 0.61 -12.96 0.23
CA ILE A 57 0.52 -13.49 -1.14
C ILE A 57 1.89 -13.37 -1.81
N GLN A 58 2.36 -14.47 -2.39
CA GLN A 58 3.57 -14.50 -3.19
C GLN A 58 3.22 -14.29 -4.66
N TYR A 59 3.84 -13.27 -5.25
CA TYR A 59 3.74 -12.92 -6.66
C TYR A 59 4.93 -13.52 -7.42
N GLN A 60 4.67 -14.33 -8.45
CA GLN A 60 5.68 -14.85 -9.36
C GLN A 60 5.30 -14.50 -10.79
N LYS A 61 6.10 -13.65 -11.43
CA LYS A 61 5.98 -13.33 -12.85
C LYS A 61 6.94 -14.22 -13.64
N THR A 62 6.43 -15.07 -14.50
CA THR A 62 7.25 -15.87 -15.42
C THR A 62 7.09 -15.31 -16.83
N ASN A 63 8.20 -14.83 -17.39
CA ASN A 63 8.26 -14.43 -18.80
C ASN A 63 8.62 -15.67 -19.60
N ASN A 64 7.66 -16.21 -20.35
CA ASN A 64 7.93 -17.33 -21.24
C ASN A 64 8.54 -16.79 -22.55
N ALA A 65 9.48 -17.54 -23.13
CA ALA A 65 10.24 -17.14 -24.33
C ALA A 65 9.33 -16.83 -25.55
N ASP A 66 8.09 -17.33 -25.55
CA ASP A 66 7.07 -17.09 -26.59
C ASP A 66 6.30 -15.76 -26.45
N GLY A 67 6.81 -14.79 -25.68
CA GLY A 67 6.19 -13.47 -25.47
C GLY A 67 4.93 -13.48 -24.59
N LYS A 68 4.54 -14.65 -24.06
CA LYS A 68 3.41 -14.80 -23.13
C LYS A 68 3.91 -14.59 -21.70
N SER A 69 3.40 -13.56 -21.04
CA SER A 69 3.61 -13.32 -19.62
C SER A 69 2.57 -14.10 -18.82
N SER A 70 3.00 -14.98 -17.92
CA SER A 70 2.10 -15.64 -16.96
C SER A 70 2.41 -15.14 -15.55
N VAL A 71 1.35 -14.90 -14.78
CA VAL A 71 1.43 -14.48 -13.38
C VAL A 71 0.86 -15.59 -12.53
N LYS A 72 1.65 -16.05 -11.55
CA LYS A 72 1.22 -17.03 -10.55
C LYS A 72 1.13 -16.32 -9.20
N LEU A 73 -0.06 -16.37 -8.60
CA LEU A 73 -0.30 -15.92 -7.23
C LEU A 73 -0.45 -17.14 -6.34
N SER A 74 0.25 -17.16 -5.21
CA SER A 74 0.15 -18.23 -4.22
C SER A 74 0.05 -17.63 -2.83
N ILE A 75 -0.72 -18.26 -1.95
CA ILE A 75 -0.82 -17.83 -0.54
C ILE A 75 0.37 -18.43 0.18
N ARG A 76 1.16 -17.61 0.88
CA ARG A 76 2.17 -18.11 1.81
C ARG A 76 1.44 -18.81 2.96
N PRO A 77 1.66 -20.11 3.19
CA PRO A 77 1.25 -20.70 4.45
C PRO A 77 1.98 -19.95 5.57
N LYS A 78 1.28 -19.68 6.67
CA LYS A 78 1.90 -19.14 7.89
C LYS A 78 3.06 -20.08 8.23
N LEU A 79 4.30 -19.57 8.26
CA LEU A 79 5.39 -20.32 8.89
C LEU A 79 4.92 -20.59 10.32
N SER A 80 4.82 -21.86 10.67
CA SER A 80 4.73 -22.27 12.07
C SER A 80 5.86 -21.60 12.82
N THR A 81 5.51 -20.83 13.85
CA THR A 81 6.44 -20.42 14.89
C THR A 81 7.12 -21.68 15.43
N THR A 82 8.38 -21.91 15.08
CA THR A 82 9.24 -22.82 15.82
C THR A 82 10.31 -21.95 16.46
N GLU A 83 10.07 -21.67 17.74
CA GLU A 83 11.05 -21.61 18.83
C GLU A 83 12.41 -20.96 18.49
N GLU A 84 12.55 -19.68 18.82
CA GLU A 84 13.83 -19.07 19.22
C GLU A 84 13.57 -17.82 20.08
N ASP A 85 12.68 -17.98 21.08
CA ASP A 85 12.67 -17.18 22.30
C ASP A 85 13.32 -18.05 23.40
N LEU A 86 14.66 -18.02 23.52
CA LEU A 86 15.44 -18.33 24.74
C LEU A 86 16.94 -18.37 24.40
N GLU A 87 17.62 -17.23 24.56
CA GLU A 87 18.90 -17.11 25.29
C GLU A 87 19.19 -15.63 25.61
#